data_AF-A0A6I1YSX8-F1
#
_entry.id   AF-A0A6I1YSX8-F1
#
_cell.length_a   1.000
_cell.length_b   1.000
_cell.length_c   1.000
_cell.angle_alpha   90.00
_cell.angle_beta   90.00
_cell.angle_gamma   90.00
#
_symmetry.space_group_name_H-M   'P 1'
#
loop_
_entity.id
_entity.type
_entity.pdbx_description
1 polymer ?
#
loop_
_entity_poly.entity_id
_entity_poly.type
_entity_poly.pdbx_seq_one_letter_code
_entity_poly.pdbx_strand_id
1 'polypeptide(L)'
;MPRPAIRIVLADDERMVRTALRAILSVEPGVEVVGEAATGAEAVSVVRELRPDVVLMDVRMPEIDGIRATEQILAILDQPPRIVVVTTFENDSYVYDALRAGASGFLLKRADADALVQAVRLVAHTDSLLFPSAVRALAAEHGRRTAPSAPWVSKLTGREREVLRHMADGLTNAEIARRLDVGPATVKSHVAAVLAKTGARDRTQAVIAAYEAGFLRAE
;
A
#
# COMPACT_ATOMS: atom_id res chain seq x y z
N MET A 1 -14.45 10.64 21.75
CA MET A 1 -13.91 9.29 22.02
C MET A 1 -12.51 9.23 21.42
N PRO A 2 -11.48 8.75 22.14
CA PRO A 2 -10.20 8.49 21.49
C PRO A 2 -10.42 7.49 20.34
N ARG A 3 -9.75 7.71 19.21
CA ARG A 3 -9.78 6.76 18.09
C ARG A 3 -9.27 5.39 18.59
N PRO A 4 -9.88 4.27 18.16
CA PRO A 4 -9.34 2.95 18.46
C PRO A 4 -7.89 2.85 17.95
N ALA A 5 -7.05 2.12 18.69
CA ALA A 5 -5.65 1.96 18.33
C ALA A 5 -5.50 1.20 17.00
N ILE A 6 -4.51 1.58 16.19
CA ILE A 6 -4.14 0.86 14.97
C ILE A 6 -3.53 -0.47 15.39
N ARG A 7 -4.17 -1.57 15.01
CA ARG A 7 -3.72 -2.94 15.29
C ARG A 7 -2.76 -3.39 14.21
N ILE A 8 -1.55 -3.79 14.60
CA ILE A 8 -0.46 -4.12 13.69
C ILE A 8 0.01 -5.56 13.90
N VAL A 9 0.24 -6.28 12.82
CA VAL A 9 1.01 -7.52 12.83
C VAL A 9 2.38 -7.27 12.19
N LEU A 10 3.44 -7.80 12.81
CA LEU A 10 4.81 -7.77 12.29
C LEU A 10 5.17 -9.14 11.74
N ALA A 11 5.51 -9.24 10.46
CA ALA A 11 5.95 -10.46 9.80
C ALA A 11 7.36 -10.27 9.24
N ASP A 12 8.35 -10.93 9.84
CA ASP A 12 9.76 -10.84 9.46
C ASP A 12 10.48 -12.05 10.05
N ASP A 13 11.38 -12.71 9.35
CA ASP A 13 12.07 -13.91 9.86
C ASP A 13 13.16 -13.55 10.89
N GLU A 14 13.68 -12.32 10.85
CA GLU A 14 14.66 -11.82 11.78
C GLU A 14 14.01 -11.35 13.10
N ARG A 15 14.13 -12.17 14.15
CA ARG A 15 13.62 -11.84 15.50
C ARG A 15 14.11 -10.49 16.01
N MET A 16 15.34 -10.11 15.69
CA MET A 16 15.93 -8.82 16.10
C MET A 16 15.18 -7.64 15.46
N VAL A 17 14.82 -7.76 14.17
CA VAL A 17 14.04 -6.73 13.46
C VAL A 17 12.66 -6.59 14.07
N ARG A 18 11.93 -7.71 14.28
CA ARG A 18 10.60 -7.65 14.93
C ARG A 18 10.66 -7.00 16.31
N THR A 19 11.68 -7.33 17.10
CA THR A 19 11.88 -6.74 18.43
C THR A 19 12.10 -5.22 18.33
N ALA A 20 12.92 -4.76 17.38
CA ALA A 20 13.18 -3.34 17.17
C ALA A 20 11.93 -2.58 16.69
N LEU A 21 11.22 -3.11 15.69
CA LEU A 21 9.97 -2.53 15.18
C LEU A 21 8.92 -2.46 16.29
N ARG A 22 8.76 -3.52 17.08
CA ARG A 22 7.83 -3.55 18.21
C ARG A 22 8.22 -2.51 19.27
N ALA A 23 9.50 -2.39 19.60
CA ALA A 23 9.97 -1.39 20.55
C ALA A 23 9.60 0.04 20.09
N ILE A 24 9.86 0.36 18.82
CA ILE A 24 9.51 1.66 18.22
C ILE A 24 7.98 1.88 18.26
N LEU A 25 7.19 0.90 17.84
CA LEU A 25 5.73 1.06 17.74
C LEU A 25 5.02 1.08 19.10
N SER A 26 5.59 0.42 20.12
CA SER A 26 4.99 0.32 21.46
C SER A 26 4.97 1.61 22.27
N VAL A 27 5.85 2.57 21.94
CA VAL A 27 5.86 3.89 22.59
C VAL A 27 4.90 4.87 21.92
N GLU A 28 4.32 4.51 20.78
CA GLU A 28 3.44 5.38 20.03
C GLU A 28 1.99 5.33 20.52
N PRO A 29 1.42 6.46 20.95
CA PRO A 29 0.02 6.51 21.32
C PRO A 29 -0.90 6.14 20.15
N GLY A 30 -1.88 5.27 20.42
CA GLY A 30 -2.87 4.84 19.43
C GLY A 30 -2.35 3.82 18.42
N VAL A 31 -1.24 3.15 18.71
CA VAL A 31 -0.69 2.03 17.93
C VAL A 31 -0.51 0.82 18.85
N GLU A 32 -0.86 -0.37 18.37
CA GLU A 32 -0.73 -1.62 19.11
C GLU A 32 -0.23 -2.73 18.20
N VAL A 33 0.88 -3.39 18.60
CA VAL A 33 1.33 -4.63 17.94
C VAL A 33 0.57 -5.80 18.55
N VAL A 34 -0.36 -6.37 17.79
CA VAL A 34 -1.26 -7.43 18.25
C VAL A 34 -0.75 -8.83 17.95
N GLY A 35 0.22 -8.98 17.04
CA GLY A 35 0.80 -10.28 16.69
C GLY A 35 2.12 -10.16 15.95
N GLU A 36 2.86 -11.27 15.92
CA GLU A 36 4.11 -11.42 15.20
C GLU A 36 4.08 -12.73 14.40
N ALA A 37 4.84 -12.77 13.31
CA ALA A 37 5.07 -13.97 12.50
C ALA A 37 6.51 -14.01 12.01
N ALA A 38 7.09 -15.20 11.92
CA ALA A 38 8.45 -15.44 11.43
C ALA A 38 8.49 -16.04 10.01
N THR A 39 7.34 -16.45 9.46
CA THR A 39 7.21 -16.98 8.09
C THR A 39 5.96 -16.43 7.42
N GLY A 40 5.89 -16.47 6.08
CA GLY A 40 4.68 -16.07 5.36
C GLY A 40 3.46 -16.93 5.69
N ALA A 41 3.65 -18.22 5.98
CA ALA A 41 2.57 -19.13 6.37
C ALA A 41 1.99 -18.77 7.75
N GLU A 42 2.86 -18.44 8.70
CA GLU A 42 2.46 -17.93 10.01
C GLU A 42 1.75 -16.58 9.88
N ALA A 43 2.28 -15.69 9.03
CA ALA A 43 1.68 -14.38 8.79
C ALA A 43 0.24 -14.49 8.27
N VAL A 44 -0.03 -15.38 7.31
CA VAL A 44 -1.39 -15.65 6.80
C VAL A 44 -2.31 -16.11 7.93
N SER A 45 -1.82 -17.01 8.79
CA SER A 45 -2.59 -17.57 9.91
C SER A 45 -2.92 -16.51 10.97
N VAL A 46 -1.90 -15.77 11.43
CA VAL A 46 -2.02 -14.70 12.44
C VAL A 46 -2.93 -13.58 11.95
N VAL A 47 -2.80 -13.17 10.69
CA VAL A 47 -3.62 -12.10 10.11
C VAL A 47 -5.09 -12.53 10.00
N ARG A 48 -5.35 -13.79 9.63
CA ARG A 48 -6.73 -14.33 9.58
C ARG A 48 -7.39 -14.34 10.95
N GLU A 49 -6.64 -14.70 11.98
CA GLU A 49 -7.12 -14.78 13.36
C GLU A 49 -7.32 -13.39 13.98
N LEU A 50 -6.29 -12.54 13.92
CA LEU A 50 -6.26 -11.27 14.65
C LEU A 50 -6.91 -10.11 13.91
N ARG A 51 -7.16 -10.24 12.60
CA ARG A 51 -7.77 -9.21 11.74
C ARG A 51 -7.17 -7.81 12.02
N PRO A 52 -5.84 -7.64 11.85
CA PRO A 52 -5.20 -6.35 12.10
C PRO A 52 -5.66 -5.29 11.09
N ASP A 53 -5.35 -4.02 11.38
CA ASP A 53 -5.54 -2.92 10.43
C ASP A 53 -4.38 -2.85 9.43
N VAL A 54 -3.16 -3.11 9.93
CA VAL A 54 -1.92 -3.03 9.15
C VAL A 54 -1.05 -4.26 9.39
N VAL A 55 -0.39 -4.73 8.33
CA VAL A 55 0.67 -5.74 8.40
C VAL A 55 1.96 -5.12 7.90
N LEU A 56 3.01 -5.14 8.72
CA LEU A 56 4.36 -4.88 8.28
C LEU A 56 4.99 -6.20 7.85
N MET A 57 5.26 -6.35 6.55
CA MET A 57 5.61 -7.62 5.92
C MET A 57 7.01 -7.56 5.32
N ASP A 58 7.96 -8.37 5.81
CA ASP A 58 9.20 -8.59 5.08
C ASP A 58 8.93 -9.35 3.79
N VAL A 59 9.60 -8.94 2.71
CA VAL A 59 9.58 -9.66 1.44
C VAL A 59 10.25 -11.02 1.60
N ARG A 60 11.39 -11.05 2.29
CA ARG A 60 12.23 -12.25 2.33
C ARG A 60 11.94 -13.01 3.62
N MET A 61 11.15 -14.06 3.50
CA MET A 61 10.91 -15.00 4.59
C MET A 61 11.06 -16.43 4.05
N PRO A 62 11.45 -17.40 4.88
CA PRO A 62 11.57 -18.79 4.47
C PRO A 62 10.20 -19.38 4.10
N GLU A 63 10.23 -20.43 3.27
CA GLU A 63 9.06 -21.16 2.77
C GLU A 63 8.13 -20.30 1.90
N ILE A 64 7.20 -19.59 2.53
CA ILE A 64 6.31 -18.64 1.87
C ILE A 64 6.90 -17.25 2.09
N ASP A 65 7.35 -16.63 0.99
CA ASP A 65 7.85 -15.27 1.01
C ASP A 65 6.71 -14.25 1.28
N GLY A 66 7.08 -13.00 1.59
CA GLY A 66 6.11 -11.96 1.91
C GLY A 66 5.20 -11.57 0.74
N ILE A 67 5.63 -11.78 -0.50
CA ILE A 67 4.84 -11.47 -1.70
C ILE A 67 3.71 -12.49 -1.83
N ARG A 68 4.02 -13.79 -1.71
CA ARG A 68 3.04 -14.87 -1.74
C ARG A 68 2.12 -14.83 -0.52
N ALA A 69 2.65 -14.51 0.66
CA ALA A 69 1.82 -14.27 1.85
C ALA A 69 0.84 -13.12 1.63
N THR A 70 1.30 -12.03 1.02
CA THR A 70 0.46 -10.88 0.62
C THR A 70 -0.68 -11.33 -0.29
N GLU A 71 -0.38 -12.00 -1.41
CA GLU A 71 -1.41 -12.51 -2.33
C GLU A 71 -2.45 -13.40 -1.62
N GLN A 72 -1.99 -14.30 -0.74
CA GLN A 72 -2.87 -15.21 0.00
C GLN A 72 -3.78 -14.47 0.98
N ILE A 73 -3.24 -13.57 1.81
CA ILE A 73 -4.01 -12.76 2.77
C ILE A 73 -5.14 -12.01 2.05
N LEU A 74 -4.83 -11.45 0.89
CA LEU A 74 -5.75 -10.64 0.11
C LEU A 74 -6.82 -11.47 -0.61
N ALA A 75 -6.50 -12.71 -0.95
CA ALA A 75 -7.45 -13.62 -1.60
C ALA A 75 -8.42 -14.26 -0.60
N ILE A 76 -8.02 -14.47 0.65
CA ILE A 76 -8.83 -15.23 1.63
C ILE A 76 -9.69 -14.35 2.55
N LEU A 77 -9.46 -13.04 2.61
CA LEU A 77 -10.18 -12.13 3.50
C LEU A 77 -11.07 -11.18 2.71
N ASP A 78 -12.35 -11.11 3.07
CA ASP A 78 -13.30 -10.14 2.49
C ASP A 78 -12.91 -8.67 2.80
N GLN A 79 -12.30 -8.47 3.96
CA GLN A 79 -11.76 -7.19 4.42
C GLN A 79 -10.31 -7.42 4.86
N PRO A 80 -9.36 -7.41 3.91
CA PRO A 80 -7.96 -7.60 4.22
C PRO A 80 -7.35 -6.37 4.90
N PRO A 81 -6.29 -6.55 5.71
CA PRO A 81 -5.52 -5.43 6.25
C PRO A 81 -4.82 -4.66 5.13
N ARG A 82 -4.31 -3.48 5.49
CA ARG A 82 -3.31 -2.81 4.66
C ARG A 82 -1.96 -3.46 4.85
N ILE A 83 -1.27 -3.79 3.76
CA ILE A 83 0.03 -4.45 3.84
C ILE A 83 1.10 -3.44 3.43
N VAL A 84 2.03 -3.15 4.33
CA VAL A 84 3.23 -2.35 4.06
C VAL A 84 4.42 -3.27 4.08
N VAL A 85 5.11 -3.33 2.95
CA VAL A 85 6.29 -4.17 2.81
C VAL A 85 7.47 -3.48 3.47
N VAL A 86 8.23 -4.18 4.31
CA VAL A 86 9.43 -3.64 4.94
C VAL A 86 10.63 -4.42 4.43
N THR A 87 11.57 -3.77 3.74
CA THR A 87 12.70 -4.48 3.11
C THR A 87 14.04 -3.81 3.32
N THR A 88 15.11 -4.58 3.38
CA THR A 88 16.49 -4.06 3.43
C THR A 88 17.02 -3.67 2.05
N PHE A 89 16.42 -4.17 0.96
CA PHE A 89 17.10 -4.26 -0.33
C PHE A 89 16.86 -3.08 -1.28
N GLU A 90 17.95 -2.73 -1.96
CA GLU A 90 18.08 -1.78 -3.07
C GLU A 90 17.59 -2.35 -4.43
N ASN A 91 16.97 -3.54 -4.44
CA ASN A 91 16.45 -4.15 -5.66
C ASN A 91 14.96 -3.86 -5.83
N ASP A 92 14.73 -2.83 -6.63
CA ASP A 92 13.43 -2.30 -7.06
C ASP A 92 12.45 -3.36 -7.58
N SER A 93 12.93 -4.49 -8.14
CA SER A 93 12.06 -5.52 -8.70
C SER A 93 11.19 -6.22 -7.65
N TYR A 94 11.74 -6.51 -6.47
CA TYR A 94 10.98 -7.16 -5.38
C TYR A 94 9.93 -6.23 -4.78
N VAL A 95 10.27 -4.95 -4.65
CA VAL A 95 9.31 -3.94 -4.18
C VAL A 95 8.19 -3.81 -5.20
N TYR A 96 8.51 -3.75 -6.49
CA TYR A 96 7.49 -3.70 -7.54
C TYR A 96 6.62 -4.96 -7.57
N ASP A 97 7.20 -6.16 -7.45
CA ASP A 97 6.43 -7.41 -7.41
C ASP A 97 5.50 -7.46 -6.18
N ALA A 98 5.97 -7.00 -5.02
CA ALA A 98 5.14 -6.90 -3.82
C ALA A 98 4.00 -5.88 -3.98
N LEU A 99 4.30 -4.73 -4.60
CA LEU A 99 3.30 -3.74 -4.99
C LEU A 99 2.33 -4.28 -6.05
N ARG A 100 2.73 -5.21 -6.91
CA ARG A 100 1.84 -5.84 -7.90
C ARG A 100 0.98 -6.97 -7.33
N ALA A 101 1.51 -7.73 -6.37
CA ALA A 101 0.72 -8.57 -5.46
C ALA A 101 -0.24 -7.73 -4.59
N GLY A 102 0.14 -6.46 -4.44
CA GLY A 102 -0.62 -5.35 -3.92
C GLY A 102 -0.47 -5.13 -2.43
N ALA A 103 0.77 -5.08 -2.00
CA ALA A 103 1.11 -4.19 -0.91
C ALA A 103 0.55 -2.78 -1.18
N SER A 104 0.06 -2.13 -0.12
CA SER A 104 -0.43 -0.76 -0.15
C SER A 104 0.72 0.26 -0.13
N GLY A 105 1.95 -0.19 0.15
CA GLY A 105 3.16 0.62 0.11
C GLY A 105 4.37 -0.17 0.58
N PHE A 106 5.52 0.49 0.69
CA PHE A 106 6.74 -0.11 1.20
C PHE A 106 7.54 0.86 2.08
N LEU A 107 8.43 0.31 2.89
CA LEU A 107 9.38 0.98 3.75
C LEU A 107 10.73 0.26 3.66
N LEU A 108 11.81 1.02 3.80
CA LEU A 108 13.13 0.42 3.96
C LEU A 108 13.35 0.07 5.44
N LYS A 109 13.98 -1.08 5.75
CA LYS A 109 14.37 -1.43 7.14
C LYS A 109 15.35 -0.39 7.74
N ARG A 110 16.00 0.43 6.90
CA ARG A 110 16.88 1.56 7.30
C ARG A 110 16.12 2.87 7.54
N ALA A 111 14.81 2.91 7.34
CA ALA A 111 14.01 4.08 7.65
C ALA A 111 14.09 4.39 9.15
N ASP A 112 14.04 5.67 9.50
CA ASP A 112 13.99 6.08 10.90
C ASP A 112 12.63 5.74 11.53
N ALA A 113 12.59 5.81 12.86
CA ALA A 113 11.40 5.51 13.64
C ALA A 113 10.21 6.40 13.24
N ASP A 114 10.46 7.69 12.99
CA ASP A 114 9.41 8.64 12.62
C ASP A 114 8.78 8.27 11.28
N ALA A 115 9.58 7.90 10.28
CA ALA A 115 9.09 7.46 8.98
C ALA A 115 8.23 6.18 9.09
N LEU A 116 8.63 5.22 9.93
CA LEU A 116 7.86 4.01 10.19
C LEU A 116 6.47 4.35 10.78
N VAL A 117 6.44 5.19 11.81
CA VAL A 117 5.19 5.58 12.51
C VAL A 117 4.28 6.38 11.57
N GLN A 118 4.84 7.32 10.82
CA GLN A 118 4.08 8.10 9.84
C GLN A 118 3.50 7.19 8.76
N ALA A 119 4.27 6.23 8.25
CA ALA A 119 3.79 5.30 7.24
C ALA A 119 2.63 4.44 7.74
N VAL A 120 2.74 3.88 8.94
CA VAL A 120 1.65 3.12 9.59
C VAL A 120 0.40 3.97 9.72
N ARG A 121 0.53 5.21 10.23
CA ARG A 121 -0.62 6.12 10.39
C ARG A 121 -1.23 6.50 9.05
N LEU A 122 -0.39 6.80 8.06
CA LEU A 122 -0.79 7.17 6.72
C LEU A 122 -1.60 6.05 6.06
N VAL A 123 -1.08 4.83 6.11
CA VAL A 123 -1.69 3.66 5.49
C VAL A 123 -2.96 3.21 6.22
N ALA A 124 -2.99 3.31 7.55
CA ALA A 124 -4.18 2.97 8.33
C ALA A 124 -5.34 3.96 8.16
N HIS A 125 -5.04 5.26 7.98
CA HIS A 125 -6.07 6.31 8.11
C HIS A 125 -6.28 7.19 6.89
N THR A 126 -5.36 7.21 5.94
CA THR A 126 -5.43 8.18 4.85
C THR A 126 -5.69 7.51 3.51
N ASP A 127 -6.34 8.26 2.64
CA ASP A 127 -6.47 7.94 1.23
C ASP A 127 -5.17 8.25 0.46
N SER A 128 -4.04 8.53 1.14
CA SER A 128 -2.79 8.95 0.50
C SER A 128 -1.89 7.77 0.14
N LEU A 129 -1.02 7.99 -0.84
CA LEU A 129 -0.07 6.99 -1.33
C LEU A 129 1.23 7.10 -0.51
N LEU A 130 1.76 5.96 -0.05
CA LEU A 130 3.02 5.91 0.69
C LEU A 130 4.20 6.01 -0.28
N PHE A 131 5.03 7.05 -0.14
CA PHE A 131 6.13 7.40 -1.05
C PHE A 131 5.74 7.47 -2.54
N PRO A 132 4.91 8.45 -2.94
CA PRO A 132 4.38 8.58 -4.30
C PRO A 132 5.47 8.62 -5.38
N SER A 133 6.56 9.34 -5.15
CA SER A 133 7.67 9.44 -6.10
C SER A 133 8.33 8.08 -6.38
N ALA A 134 8.54 7.27 -5.33
CA ALA A 134 9.17 5.97 -5.47
C ALA A 134 8.22 4.97 -6.15
N VAL A 135 6.94 4.95 -5.80
CA VAL A 135 5.94 4.12 -6.50
C VAL A 135 5.85 4.50 -7.98
N ARG A 136 5.85 5.80 -8.31
CA ARG A 136 5.88 6.26 -9.71
C ARG A 136 7.14 5.80 -10.44
N ALA A 137 8.33 5.94 -9.83
CA ALA A 137 9.59 5.53 -10.44
C ALA A 137 9.62 4.03 -10.72
N LEU A 138 9.26 3.21 -9.72
CA LEU A 138 9.19 1.75 -9.85
C LEU A 138 8.19 1.32 -10.93
N ALA A 139 6.99 1.92 -10.93
CA ALA A 139 5.94 1.60 -11.89
C ALA A 139 6.27 2.10 -13.31
N ALA A 140 6.99 3.21 -13.44
CA ALA A 140 7.49 3.69 -14.72
C ALA A 140 8.55 2.75 -15.32
N GLU A 141 9.45 2.22 -14.49
CA GLU A 141 10.52 1.32 -14.92
C GLU A 141 9.99 -0.08 -15.27
N HIS A 142 9.10 -0.62 -14.45
CA HIS A 142 8.62 -2.00 -14.57
C HIS A 142 7.27 -2.14 -15.30
N GLY A 143 6.54 -1.03 -15.45
CA GLY A 143 5.28 -0.97 -16.19
C GLY A 143 5.49 -1.37 -17.64
N ARG A 144 4.96 -2.54 -18.04
CA ARG A 144 5.15 -3.08 -19.38
C ARG A 144 4.62 -2.11 -20.44
N ARG A 145 5.53 -1.54 -21.24
CA ARG A 145 5.26 -0.57 -22.33
C ARG A 145 4.43 -1.12 -23.51
N THR A 146 4.00 -2.39 -23.47
CA THR A 146 3.47 -3.13 -24.64
C THR A 146 2.10 -3.77 -24.46
N ALA A 147 1.41 -3.58 -23.33
CA ALA A 147 0.05 -4.08 -23.18
C ALA A 147 -0.96 -3.18 -23.94
N PRO A 148 -1.96 -3.74 -24.64
CA PRO A 148 -3.07 -2.95 -25.15
C PRO A 148 -3.72 -2.19 -23.99
N SER A 149 -4.09 -0.93 -24.22
CA SER A 149 -4.72 -0.08 -23.20
C SER A 149 -5.86 -0.84 -22.54
N ALA A 150 -5.75 -1.03 -21.23
CA ALA A 150 -6.69 -1.86 -20.49
C ALA A 150 -8.13 -1.34 -20.71
N PRO A 151 -9.14 -2.22 -20.89
CA PRO A 151 -10.50 -1.79 -21.23
C PRO A 151 -11.14 -0.81 -20.25
N TRP A 152 -10.65 -0.72 -19.02
CA TRP A 152 -11.13 0.25 -18.04
C TRP A 152 -10.73 1.69 -18.36
N VAL A 153 -9.65 1.91 -19.12
CA VAL A 153 -9.15 3.25 -19.44
C VAL A 153 -10.21 4.06 -20.20
N SER A 154 -10.90 3.42 -21.15
CA SER A 154 -12.00 4.06 -21.91
C SER A 154 -13.25 4.31 -21.07
N LYS A 155 -13.43 3.62 -19.94
CA LYS A 155 -14.56 3.80 -19.01
C LYS A 155 -14.38 5.00 -18.07
N LEU A 156 -13.17 5.54 -17.96
CA LEU A 156 -12.90 6.71 -17.12
C LEU A 156 -13.40 8.00 -17.79
N THR A 157 -14.18 8.78 -17.05
CA THR A 157 -14.59 10.14 -17.43
C THR A 157 -13.40 11.11 -17.40
N GLY A 158 -13.54 12.30 -17.99
CA GLY A 158 -12.50 13.33 -17.95
C GLY A 158 -12.05 13.66 -16.51
N ARG A 159 -13.01 13.82 -15.60
CA ARG A 159 -12.74 14.13 -14.19
C ARG A 159 -12.07 12.98 -13.45
N GLU A 160 -12.49 11.74 -13.70
CA GLU A 160 -11.84 10.56 -13.10
C GLU A 160 -10.39 10.39 -13.59
N ARG A 161 -10.10 10.74 -14.84
CA ARG A 161 -8.74 10.75 -15.39
C ARG A 161 -7.87 11.81 -14.72
N GLU A 162 -8.38 13.02 -14.50
CA GLU A 162 -7.67 14.07 -13.73
C GLU A 162 -7.37 13.61 -12.31
N VAL A 163 -8.37 13.06 -11.61
CA VAL A 163 -8.20 12.54 -10.25
C VAL A 163 -7.15 11.44 -10.22
N LEU A 164 -7.17 10.46 -11.13
CA LEU A 164 -6.18 9.39 -11.19
C LEU A 164 -4.74 9.91 -11.39
N ARG A 165 -4.55 10.96 -12.20
CA ARG A 165 -3.23 11.59 -12.34
C ARG A 165 -2.77 12.25 -11.04
N HIS A 166 -3.65 12.99 -10.37
CA HIS A 166 -3.30 13.59 -9.08
C HIS A 166 -3.09 12.57 -7.96
N MET A 167 -3.76 11.42 -8.02
CA MET A 167 -3.45 10.30 -7.13
C MET A 167 -2.02 9.80 -7.36
N ALA A 168 -1.60 9.67 -8.62
CA ALA A 168 -0.23 9.28 -8.97
C ALA A 168 0.80 10.32 -8.52
N ASP A 169 0.47 11.61 -8.61
CA ASP A 169 1.28 12.70 -8.06
C ASP A 169 1.43 12.62 -6.53
N GLY A 170 0.57 11.86 -5.85
CA GLY A 170 0.58 11.68 -4.40
C GLY A 170 -0.31 12.65 -3.62
N LEU A 171 -1.18 13.39 -4.30
CA LEU A 171 -2.02 14.40 -3.66
C LEU A 171 -3.09 13.77 -2.79
N THR A 172 -3.29 14.32 -1.59
CA THR A 172 -4.43 14.01 -0.72
C THR A 172 -5.75 14.46 -1.35
N ASN A 173 -6.87 13.91 -0.89
CA ASN A 173 -8.19 14.31 -1.39
C ASN A 173 -8.46 15.82 -1.21
N ALA A 174 -7.96 16.43 -0.14
CA ALA A 174 -8.08 17.87 0.09
C ALA A 174 -7.26 18.69 -0.92
N GLU A 175 -6.07 18.23 -1.30
CA GLU A 175 -5.26 18.88 -2.33
C GLU A 175 -5.86 18.74 -3.72
N ILE A 176 -6.37 17.55 -4.06
CA ILE A 176 -7.10 17.33 -5.31
C ILE A 176 -8.33 18.23 -5.36
N ALA A 177 -9.07 18.35 -4.25
CA ALA A 177 -10.28 19.17 -4.18
C ALA A 177 -9.96 20.64 -4.46
N ARG A 178 -8.87 21.15 -3.86
CA ARG A 178 -8.37 22.50 -4.13
C ARG A 178 -7.93 22.70 -5.58
N ARG A 179 -7.25 21.73 -6.20
CA ARG A 179 -6.80 21.83 -7.60
C ARG A 179 -7.96 21.78 -8.61
N LEU A 180 -9.01 21.02 -8.31
CA LEU A 180 -10.14 20.82 -9.21
C LEU A 180 -11.31 21.78 -8.94
N ASP A 181 -11.16 22.67 -7.96
CA ASP A 181 -12.19 23.61 -7.48
C ASP A 181 -13.52 22.91 -7.12
N VAL A 182 -13.41 21.85 -6.30
CA VAL A 182 -14.55 21.05 -5.81
C VAL A 182 -14.44 20.77 -4.32
N GLY A 183 -15.49 20.22 -3.72
CA GLY A 183 -15.47 19.77 -2.32
C GLY A 183 -14.70 18.44 -2.12
N PRO A 184 -14.10 18.20 -0.93
CA PRO A 184 -13.42 16.93 -0.62
C PRO A 184 -14.30 15.68 -0.76
N ALA A 185 -15.60 15.81 -0.46
CA ALA A 185 -16.57 14.72 -0.64
C ALA A 185 -16.72 14.31 -2.12
N THR A 186 -16.69 15.28 -3.04
CA THR A 186 -16.75 15.04 -4.49
C THR A 186 -15.52 14.28 -4.97
N VAL A 187 -14.33 14.66 -4.50
CA VAL A 187 -13.10 13.92 -4.81
C VAL A 187 -13.18 12.48 -4.30
N LYS A 188 -13.68 12.27 -3.07
CA LYS A 188 -13.85 10.92 -2.51
C LYS A 188 -14.73 10.05 -3.40
N SER A 189 -15.83 10.58 -3.94
CA SER A 189 -16.68 9.88 -4.89
C SER A 189 -15.96 9.54 -6.21
N HIS A 190 -15.17 10.46 -6.75
CA HIS A 190 -14.37 10.19 -7.94
C HIS A 190 -13.27 9.15 -7.69
N VAL A 191 -12.58 9.20 -6.55
CA VAL A 191 -11.60 8.18 -6.15
C VAL A 191 -12.28 6.81 -6.07
N ALA A 192 -13.43 6.70 -5.40
CA ALA A 192 -14.17 5.45 -5.33
C ALA A 192 -14.57 4.91 -6.72
N ALA A 193 -15.01 5.80 -7.62
CA ALA A 193 -15.33 5.42 -9.01
C ALA A 193 -14.10 4.96 -9.80
N VAL A 194 -12.95 5.63 -9.63
CA VAL A 194 -11.67 5.22 -10.24
C VAL A 194 -11.29 3.82 -9.75
N LEU A 195 -11.27 3.59 -8.43
CA LEU A 195 -10.94 2.29 -7.84
C LEU A 195 -11.85 1.18 -8.37
N ALA A 196 -13.17 1.42 -8.40
CA ALA A 196 -14.13 0.46 -8.93
C ALA A 196 -13.90 0.15 -10.42
N LYS A 197 -13.58 1.15 -11.23
CA LYS A 197 -13.36 0.98 -12.68
C LYS A 197 -12.03 0.29 -13.01
N THR A 198 -10.96 0.62 -12.27
CA THR A 198 -9.65 -0.04 -12.43
C THR A 198 -9.61 -1.43 -11.82
N GLY A 199 -10.57 -1.76 -10.94
CA GLY A 199 -10.51 -2.98 -10.12
C GLY A 199 -9.50 -2.89 -8.98
N ALA A 200 -9.00 -1.69 -8.69
CA ALA A 200 -8.04 -1.46 -7.63
C ALA A 200 -8.72 -1.37 -6.27
N ARG A 201 -8.14 -2.01 -5.26
CA ARG A 201 -8.63 -1.92 -3.86
C ARG A 201 -8.13 -0.71 -3.10
N ASP A 202 -7.07 -0.08 -3.58
CA ASP A 202 -6.51 1.13 -3.00
C ASP A 202 -5.83 2.00 -4.04
N ARG A 203 -5.41 3.19 -3.57
CA ARG A 203 -4.78 4.19 -4.40
C ARG A 203 -3.49 3.69 -5.04
N THR A 204 -2.67 2.95 -4.29
CA THR A 204 -1.41 2.38 -4.78
C THR A 204 -1.67 1.43 -5.95
N GLN A 205 -2.64 0.53 -5.81
CA GLN A 205 -3.05 -0.39 -6.87
C GLN A 205 -3.59 0.34 -8.11
N ALA A 206 -4.35 1.43 -7.92
CA ALA A 206 -4.86 2.21 -9.04
C ALA A 206 -3.74 2.90 -9.83
N VAL A 207 -2.71 3.40 -9.13
CA VAL A 207 -1.54 4.01 -9.77
C VAL A 207 -0.72 2.98 -10.54
N ILE A 208 -0.47 1.80 -9.96
CA ILE A 208 0.24 0.70 -10.64
C ILE A 208 -0.52 0.28 -11.90
N ALA A 209 -1.83 0.02 -11.78
CA ALA A 209 -2.68 -0.32 -12.92
C ALA A 209 -2.60 0.76 -14.02
N ALA A 210 -2.55 2.03 -13.64
CA ALA A 210 -2.46 3.14 -14.58
C ALA A 210 -1.14 3.19 -15.37
N TYR A 211 -0.01 2.85 -14.76
CA TYR A 211 1.26 2.68 -15.47
C TYR A 211 1.24 1.43 -16.35
N GLU A 212 0.77 0.29 -15.84
CA GLU A 212 0.70 -0.96 -16.61
C GLU A 212 -0.24 -0.88 -17.82
N ALA A 213 -1.30 -0.07 -17.75
CA ALA A 213 -2.21 0.18 -18.86
C ALA A 213 -1.72 1.26 -19.84
N GLY A 214 -0.54 1.85 -19.58
CA GLY A 214 0.03 2.95 -20.37
C GLY A 214 -0.76 4.27 -20.30
N PHE A 215 -1.65 4.41 -19.29
CA PHE A 215 -2.40 5.64 -19.05
C PHE A 215 -1.50 6.74 -18.48
N LEU A 216 -0.64 6.38 -17.53
CA LEU A 216 0.49 7.19 -17.10
C LEU A 216 1.72 6.77 -17.89
N ARG A 217 2.55 7.74 -18.26
CA ARG A 217 3.84 7.49 -18.90
C ARG A 217 4.93 8.14 -18.05
N ALA A 218 6.09 7.52 -18.01
CA ALA A 218 7.29 8.22 -17.60
C ALA A 218 7.56 9.34 -18.61
N GLU A 219 7.75 10.56 -18.13
CA GLU A 219 8.31 11.65 -18.95
C GLU A 219 9.80 11.41 -19.18
#